data_AF-A0AAJ0I0X1-F1
#
_entry.id   AF-A0AAJ0I0X1-F1
#
_cell.length_a   1.000
_cell.length_b   1.000
_cell.length_c   1.000
_cell.angle_alpha   90.00
_cell.angle_beta   90.00
_cell.angle_gamma   90.00
#
_symmetry.space_group_name_H-M   'P 1'
#
loop_
_entity.id
_entity.type
_entity.pdbx_description
1 polymer ?
#
loop_
_entity_poly.entity_id
_entity_poly.type
_entity_poly.pdbx_seq_one_letter_code
_entity_poly.pdbx_strand_id
1 'polypeptide(L)'
;MAQAGSENKEPWNEETRAKFEGKSRSEYLDPCQEAAQRSIRCLHRNQGDRTMCSDYFEAYRECKKQWIERRREQKRKAGALF
;
A
#
# COMPACT_ATOMS: atom_id res chain seq x y z
N MET A 1 -0.35 -24.18 -13.83
CA MET A 1 0.89 -23.41 -13.64
C MET A 1 0.58 -21.94 -13.93
N ALA A 2 0.70 -21.06 -12.93
CA ALA A 2 0.69 -19.60 -13.12
C ALA A 2 1.52 -18.99 -11.99
N GLN A 3 2.84 -19.11 -12.09
CA GLN A 3 3.76 -18.28 -11.32
C GLN A 3 3.81 -16.91 -12.01
N ALA A 4 3.43 -15.84 -11.33
CA ALA A 4 3.79 -14.48 -11.73
C ALA A 4 3.73 -13.50 -10.54
N GLY A 5 4.78 -13.55 -9.72
CA GLY A 5 5.48 -12.37 -9.21
C GLY A 5 4.76 -11.41 -8.26
N SER A 6 5.12 -11.49 -6.97
CA SER A 6 5.36 -10.30 -6.16
C SER A 6 6.20 -10.65 -4.94
N GLU A 7 7.42 -10.14 -4.91
CA GLU A 7 8.21 -10.07 -3.69
C GLU A 7 7.37 -9.60 -2.50
N ASN A 8 7.40 -10.39 -1.42
CA ASN A 8 6.93 -10.07 -0.08
C ASN A 8 7.81 -8.94 0.51
N LYS A 9 7.78 -7.74 -0.06
CA LYS A 9 8.23 -6.56 0.68
C LYS A 9 6.98 -6.00 1.36
N GLU A 10 6.90 -6.18 2.68
CA GLU A 10 5.82 -5.59 3.48
C GLU A 10 5.68 -4.10 3.09
N PRO A 11 4.46 -3.64 2.73
CA PRO A 11 4.26 -2.26 2.28
C PRO A 11 4.68 -1.23 3.33
N TRP A 12 4.64 -1.62 4.60
CA TRP A 12 5.08 -0.82 5.73
C TRP A 12 6.33 -1.44 6.35
N ASN A 13 7.48 -1.10 5.77
CA ASN A 13 8.82 -1.47 6.23
C ASN A 13 9.56 -0.26 6.83
N GLU A 14 10.76 -0.48 7.37
CA GLU A 14 11.55 0.56 8.02
C GLU A 14 11.90 1.73 7.07
N GLU A 15 12.14 1.44 5.79
CA GLU A 15 12.42 2.45 4.76
C GLU A 15 11.20 3.34 4.46
N THR A 16 10.03 2.75 4.23
CA THR A 16 8.77 3.49 4.01
C THR A 16 8.36 4.29 5.23
N ARG A 17 8.64 3.77 6.44
CA ARG A 17 8.47 4.51 7.69
C ARG A 17 9.39 5.74 7.74
N ALA A 18 10.69 5.57 7.49
CA ALA A 18 11.65 6.67 7.48
C ALA A 18 11.27 7.76 6.45
N LYS A 19 10.84 7.36 5.25
CA LYS A 19 10.32 8.29 4.24
C LYS A 19 9.05 9.01 4.71
N PHE A 20 8.14 8.31 5.40
CA PHE A 20 6.93 8.92 5.93
C PHE A 20 7.22 9.90 7.08
N GLU A 21 8.20 9.61 7.94
CA GLU A 21 8.58 10.49 9.04
C GLU A 21 9.40 11.69 8.55
N GLY A 22 10.20 11.51 7.50
CA GLY A 22 11.02 12.56 6.89
C GLY A 22 10.31 13.47 5.88
N LYS A 23 9.13 13.08 5.37
CA LYS A 23 8.41 13.89 4.38
C LYS A 23 7.85 15.19 4.98
N SER A 24 7.64 16.18 4.12
CA SER A 24 6.92 17.38 4.53
C SER A 24 5.44 17.08 4.82
N ARG A 25 4.81 17.86 5.71
CA ARG A 25 3.40 17.64 6.12
C ARG A 25 2.41 17.72 4.95
N SER A 26 2.75 18.43 3.87
CA SER A 26 1.94 18.59 2.67
C SER A 26 2.18 17.51 1.61
N GLU A 27 3.26 16.74 1.71
CA GLU A 27 3.63 15.76 0.71
C GLU A 27 2.77 14.50 0.82
N TYR A 28 2.36 13.94 -0.32
CA TYR A 28 1.63 12.68 -0.36
C TYR A 28 2.59 11.49 -0.43
N LEU A 29 2.41 10.52 0.47
CA LEU A 29 3.18 9.27 0.44
C LEU A 29 2.22 8.12 0.64
N ASP A 30 2.21 7.20 -0.32
CA ASP A 30 1.42 5.97 -0.28
C ASP A 30 2.37 4.76 -0.28
N PRO A 31 2.50 4.03 0.83
CA PRO A 31 3.30 2.79 0.86
C PRO A 31 2.78 1.71 -0.10
N CYS A 32 1.53 1.83 -0.56
CA CYS A 32 0.88 0.90 -1.47
C CYS A 32 1.04 1.29 -2.95
N GLN A 33 1.95 2.21 -3.27
CA GLN A 33 2.13 2.75 -4.63
C GLN A 33 2.45 1.65 -5.66
N GLU A 34 3.17 0.59 -5.29
CA GLU A 34 3.41 -0.54 -6.21
C GLU A 34 2.12 -1.31 -6.55
N ALA A 35 1.26 -1.57 -5.57
CA ALA A 35 -0.03 -2.21 -5.79
C ALA A 35 -0.94 -1.32 -6.67
N ALA A 36 -0.94 -0.01 -6.42
CA ALA A 36 -1.66 0.96 -7.25
C ALA A 36 -1.15 0.91 -8.71
N GLN A 37 0.16 0.96 -8.93
CA GLN A 37 0.74 0.86 -10.27
C GLN A 37 0.38 -0.44 -10.98
N ARG A 38 0.30 -1.57 -10.26
CA ARG A 38 -0.15 -2.84 -10.86
C ARG A 38 -1.60 -2.77 -11.32
N SER A 39 -2.48 -2.20 -10.49
CA SER A 39 -3.88 -2.02 -10.87
C SER A 39 -4.05 -1.09 -12.09
N ILE A 40 -3.25 -0.01 -12.17
CA ILE A 40 -3.22 0.91 -13.32
C ILE A 40 -2.70 0.21 -14.57
N ARG A 41 -1.64 -0.59 -14.45
CA ARG A 41 -1.12 -1.41 -15.56
C ARG A 41 -2.16 -2.41 -16.06
N CYS A 42 -2.94 -3.02 -15.17
CA CYS A 42 -4.03 -3.89 -15.55
C CYS A 42 -5.11 -3.13 -16.34
N LEU A 43 -5.52 -1.95 -15.85
CA LEU A 43 -6.49 -1.10 -16.56
C LEU A 43 -6.00 -0.70 -17.95
N HIS A 44 -4.74 -0.29 -18.09
CA HIS A 44 -4.17 0.10 -19.38
C HIS A 44 -4.18 -1.05 -20.39
N ARG A 45 -3.97 -2.30 -19.93
CA ARG A 45 -3.98 -3.49 -20.80
C ARG A 45 -5.38 -3.95 -21.18
N ASN A 46 -6.36 -3.72 -20.31
CA ASN A 46 -7.74 -4.17 -20.49
C ASN A 46 -8.70 -3.03 -20.87
N GLN A 47 -8.19 -1.95 -21.47
CA GLN A 47 -8.99 -0.80 -21.94
C GLN A 47 -9.87 -0.16 -20.84
N GLY A 48 -9.42 -0.24 -19.59
CA GLY A 48 -10.14 0.28 -18.43
C GLY A 48 -11.18 -0.67 -17.85
N ASP A 49 -11.27 -1.93 -18.31
CA ASP A 49 -12.16 -2.91 -17.70
C ASP A 49 -11.72 -3.23 -16.26
N ARG A 50 -12.58 -2.84 -15.32
CA ARG A 50 -12.33 -2.96 -13.87
C ARG A 50 -12.59 -4.37 -13.37
N THR A 51 -13.43 -5.14 -14.07
CA THR A 51 -13.82 -6.49 -13.65
C THR A 51 -12.63 -7.45 -13.73
N MET A 52 -11.80 -7.29 -14.77
CA MET A 52 -10.56 -8.04 -14.99
C MET A 52 -9.43 -7.68 -14.02
N CYS A 53 -9.60 -6.60 -13.25
CA CYS A 53 -8.56 -6.05 -12.37
C CYS A 53 -8.94 -6.06 -10.88
N SER A 54 -10.03 -6.74 -10.50
CA SER A 54 -10.53 -6.84 -9.12
C SER A 54 -9.43 -7.16 -8.12
N ASP A 55 -8.62 -8.18 -8.42
CA ASP A 55 -7.61 -8.72 -7.52
C ASP A 55 -6.50 -7.70 -7.23
N TYR A 56 -6.15 -6.88 -8.23
CA TYR A 56 -5.18 -5.79 -8.05
C TYR A 56 -5.74 -4.67 -7.18
N PHE A 57 -7.05 -4.39 -7.27
CA PHE A 57 -7.70 -3.42 -6.40
C PHE A 57 -7.85 -3.93 -4.98
N GLU A 58 -8.13 -5.22 -4.81
CA GLU A 58 -8.18 -5.86 -3.49
C GLU A 58 -6.80 -5.81 -2.81
N ALA A 59 -5.72 -6.14 -3.53
CA ALA A 59 -4.37 -6.01 -3.01
C ALA A 59 -4.05 -4.57 -2.57
N TYR A 60 -4.46 -3.56 -3.34
CA TYR A 60 -4.28 -2.15 -2.96
C TYR A 60 -5.10 -1.76 -1.72
N ARG A 61 -6.36 -2.19 -1.63
CA ARG A 61 -7.24 -1.93 -0.48
C ARG A 61 -6.71 -2.57 0.79
N GLU A 62 -6.29 -3.83 0.71
CA GLU A 62 -5.75 -4.58 1.84
C GLU A 62 -4.45 -3.96 2.34
N CYS A 63 -3.54 -3.61 1.43
CA CYS A 63 -2.32 -2.89 1.77
C CYS A 63 -2.62 -1.59 2.56
N LYS A 64 -3.56 -0.79 2.06
CA LYS A 64 -3.92 0.49 2.69
C LYS A 64 -4.60 0.30 4.04
N LYS A 65 -5.41 -0.74 4.17
CA LYS A 65 -6.05 -1.13 5.44
C LYS A 65 -5.00 -1.48 6.48
N GLN A 66 -4.07 -2.37 6.16
CA GLN A 66 -2.98 -2.76 7.06
C GLN A 66 -2.14 -1.56 7.48
N TRP A 67 -1.81 -0.66 6.54
CA TRP A 67 -1.06 0.56 6.86
C TRP A 67 -1.79 1.46 7.87
N ILE A 68 -3.09 1.70 7.67
CA ILE A 68 -3.90 2.51 8.59
C ILE A 68 -4.00 1.85 9.96
N GLU A 69 -4.22 0.53 10.01
CA GLU A 69 -4.30 -0.24 11.24
C GLU A 69 -2.99 -0.19 12.03
N ARG A 70 -1.85 -0.45 11.38
CA ARG A 70 -0.52 -0.36 12.00
C ARG A 70 -0.25 1.04 12.55
N ARG A 71 -0.59 2.10 11.81
CA ARG A 71 -0.42 3.48 12.32
C ARG A 71 -1.34 3.79 13.49
N ARG A 72 -2.59 3.31 13.47
CA ARG A 72 -3.50 3.46 14.61
C ARG A 72 -2.95 2.74 15.84
N GLU A 73 -2.41 1.54 15.66
CA GLU A 73 -1.78 0.78 16.73
C GLU A 73 -0.53 1.48 17.28
N GLN A 74 0.36 1.98 16.42
CA GLN A 74 1.53 2.76 16.82
C GLN A 74 1.13 4.01 17.61
N LYS A 75 0.10 4.74 17.17
CA LYS A 75 -0.44 5.89 17.90
C LYS A 75 -1.02 5.50 19.25
N ARG A 76 -1.77 4.38 19.32
CA ARG A 76 -2.30 3.85 20.59
C ARG A 76 -1.17 3.50 21.55
N LYS A 77 -0.11 2.82 21.09
CA LYS A 77 1.06 2.47 21.92
C LYS A 77 1.81 3.73 22.38
N ALA A 78 2.02 4.70 21.50
CA ALA A 78 2.68 5.96 21.84
C ALA A 78 1.86 6.81 22.82
N GLY A 79 0.53 6.83 22.70
CA GLY A 79 -0.37 7.53 23.63
C GLY A 79 -0.66 6.77 24.92
N ALA A 80 -0.43 5.46 24.97
CA ALA A 80 -0.56 4.63 26.18
C ALA A 80 0.72 4.59 27.03
N LEU A 81 1.81 5.21 26.55
CA LEU A 81 3.09 5.32 27.26
C LEU A 81 3.18 6.60 28.11
N PHE A 82 2.07 7.33 28.29
CA PHE A 82 1.93 8.49 29.16
C PHE A 82 0.75 8.30 30.12
#